data_AF-D4MSY3-F1
#
_entry.id   AF-D4MSY3-F1
#
_cell.length_a   1.000
_cell.length_b   1.000
_cell.length_c   1.000
_cell.angle_alpha   90.00
_cell.angle_beta   90.00
_cell.angle_gamma   90.00
#
_symmetry.space_group_name_H-M   'P 1'
#
loop_
_entity.id
_entity.type
_entity.pdbx_description
1 polymer ?
#
loop_
_entity_poly.entity_id
_entity_poly.type
_entity_poly.pdbx_seq_one_letter_code
_entity_poly.pdbx_strand_id
1 'polypeptide(L)' 'MKLERHSKIVELIGKYDIETQEELAEYLNKEGYNVTQATVSRDIRELKLSKIQGGERAPEVRCLSSPAEHL' A
#
# COMPACT_ATOMS: atom_id res chain seq x y z
N MET A 1 6.75 10.96 10.89
CA MET A 1 5.78 9.84 10.95
C MET A 1 5.05 9.58 9.63
N LYS A 2 4.22 10.50 9.10
CA LYS A 2 3.45 10.26 7.86
C LYS A 2 4.33 10.11 6.60
N LEU A 3 5.33 10.98 6.43
CA LEU A 3 6.26 10.93 5.29
C LEU A 3 7.11 9.65 5.27
N GLU A 4 7.56 9.22 6.46
CA GLU A 4 8.30 7.96 6.65
C GLU A 4 7.43 6.75 6.33
N ARG A 5 6.17 6.77 6.77
CA ARG A 5 5.20 5.73 6.44
C ARG A 5 4.94 5.65 4.94
N HIS A 6 4.77 6.79 4.26
CA HIS A 6 4.61 6.83 2.81
C HIS A 6 5.81 6.25 2.06
N SER A 7 7.02 6.56 2.53
CA SER A 7 8.25 5.99 1.96
C SER A 7 8.28 4.47 2.15
N LYS A 8 7.90 4.00 3.34
CA LYS A 8 7.80 2.56 3.63
C LYS A 8 6.71 1.89 2.80
N ILE A 9 5.57 2.54 2.56
CA ILE A 9 4.51 2.03 1.68
C ILE A 9 5.09 1.71 0.30
N VAL A 10 5.79 2.66 -0.32
CA VAL A 10 6.42 2.49 -1.65
C VAL A 10 7.48 1.39 -1.65
N GLU A 11 8.28 1.29 -0.59
CA GLU A 11 9.26 0.21 -0.43
C GLU A 11 8.59 -1.17 -0.37
N LEU A 12 7.56 -1.32 0.46
CA LEU A 12 6.89 -2.59 0.71
C LEU A 12 6.19 -3.13 -0.54
N ILE A 13 5.46 -2.30 -1.27
CA ILE A 13 4.79 -2.69 -2.52
C ILE A 13 5.74 -2.87 -3.70
N GLY A 14 6.96 -2.33 -3.64
CA GLY A 14 8.03 -2.65 -4.59
C GLY A 14 8.78 -3.94 -4.26
N LYS A 15 8.78 -4.35 -2.99
CA LYS A 15 9.54 -5.51 -2.47
C LYS A 15 8.71 -6.78 -2.37
N TYR A 16 7.43 -6.66 -2.05
CA TYR A 16 6.52 -7.76 -1.79
C TYR A 16 5.35 -7.75 -2.77
N ASP A 17 4.79 -8.94 -2.99
CA ASP A 17 3.62 -9.17 -3.84
C ASP A 17 2.34 -8.83 -3.06
N ILE A 18 2.16 -7.56 -2.70
CA ILE A 18 1.05 -7.15 -1.83
C ILE A 18 -0.19 -6.88 -2.68
N GLU A 19 -1.31 -7.53 -2.36
CA GLU A 19 -2.55 -7.49 -3.16
C GLU A 19 -3.71 -6.77 -2.47
N THR A 20 -3.68 -6.62 -1.13
CA THR A 20 -4.78 -6.02 -0.36
C THR A 20 -4.36 -5.00 0.70
N GLN A 21 -5.25 -4.04 1.02
CA GLN A 21 -4.89 -2.88 1.86
C GLN A 21 -4.66 -3.33 3.31
N GLU A 22 -5.33 -4.41 3.67
CA GLU A 22 -5.14 -5.15 4.91
C GLU A 22 -3.74 -5.75 4.95
N GLU A 23 -3.30 -6.41 3.88
CA GLU A 23 -1.96 -7.00 3.81
C GLU A 23 -0.86 -5.94 3.94
N LEU A 24 -0.97 -4.79 3.25
CA LEU A 24 -0.01 -3.68 3.45
C LEU A 24 -0.07 -3.12 4.88
N ALA A 25 -1.25 -3.05 5.49
CA ALA A 25 -1.36 -2.65 6.88
C ALA A 25 -0.64 -3.65 7.79
N GLU A 26 -0.74 -4.96 7.54
CA GLU A 26 -0.01 -5.97 8.31
C GLU A 26 1.51 -5.82 8.17
N TYR A 27 2.03 -5.60 6.96
CA TYR A 27 3.46 -5.35 6.76
C TYR A 27 3.92 -4.06 7.46
N LEU A 28 3.15 -2.99 7.39
CA LEU A 28 3.46 -1.74 8.08
C LEU A 28 3.46 -1.92 9.61
N ASN A 29 2.52 -2.68 10.16
CA ASN A 29 2.50 -2.98 11.59
C ASN A 29 3.72 -3.83 12.01
N LYS A 30 4.16 -4.78 11.18
CA LYS A 30 5.39 -5.56 11.41
C LYS A 30 6.65 -4.68 11.43
N GLU A 31 6.66 -3.60 10.64
CA GLU A 31 7.73 -2.59 10.62
C GLU A 31 7.59 -1.54 11.74
N GLY A 32 6.60 -1.68 12.63
CA GLY A 32 6.39 -0.80 13.79
C GLY A 32 5.46 0.39 13.56
N TYR A 33 4.79 0.47 12.40
CA TYR A 33 3.78 1.48 12.13
C TYR A 33 2.40 1.01 12.59
N ASN A 34 1.88 1.59 13.69
CA ASN A 34 0.53 1.29 14.14
C ASN A 34 -0.52 1.90 13.18
N VAL A 35 -1.03 1.08 12.25
CA VAL A 35 -1.95 1.51 11.20
C VAL A 35 -3.10 0.54 10.98
N THR A 36 -4.19 1.08 10.45
CA THR A 36 -5.36 0.31 10.03
C THR A 36 -5.50 0.33 8.51
N GLN A 37 -6.30 -0.58 7.97
CA GLN A 37 -6.69 -0.57 6.56
C GLN A 37 -7.20 0.81 6.12
N ALA A 38 -8.02 1.50 6.94
CA ALA A 38 -8.52 2.84 6.63
C ALA A 38 -7.42 3.91 6.57
N THR A 39 -6.38 3.77 7.40
CA THR A 39 -5.20 4.66 7.37
C THR A 39 -4.43 4.46 6.08
N VAL A 40 -4.16 3.19 5.73
CA VAL A 40 -3.47 2.81 4.51
C VAL A 40 -4.25 3.24 3.27
N SER A 41 -5.58 3.10 3.27
CA SER A 41 -6.45 3.55 2.20
C SER A 41 -6.30 5.04 1.91
N ARG A 42 -6.29 5.87 2.97
CA ARG A 42 -6.06 7.32 2.85
C ARG A 42 -4.69 7.63 2.29
N ASP A 43 -3.65 6.97 2.82
CA ASP A 43 -2.28 7.20 2.37
C ASP A 43 -2.09 6.85 0.88
N ILE A 44 -2.64 5.72 0.42
CA ILE A 44 -2.59 5.30 -1.00
C ILE A 44 -3.27 6.35 -1.89
N ARG A 45 -4.44 6.86 -1.47
CA ARG A 45 -5.17 7.91 -2.20
C ARG A 45 -4.36 9.21 -2.27
N GLU A 46 -3.73 9.60 -1.16
CA GLU A 46 -2.88 10.79 -1.10
C GLU A 46 -1.62 10.65 -1.95
N LEU A 47 -1.05 9.45 -2.01
CA LEU A 47 0.09 9.11 -2.84
C LEU A 47 -0.28 8.92 -4.32
N LYS A 48 -1.58 9.00 -4.67
CA LYS A 48 -2.11 8.80 -6.02
C LYS A 48 -1.68 7.48 -6.66
N LEU A 49 -1.41 6.47 -5.83
CA LEU A 49 -1.06 5.15 -6.29
C LEU A 49 -2.32 4.55 -6.93
N SER A 50 -2.28 4.29 -8.25
CA SER A 50 -3.39 3.75 -9.03
C SER A 50 -2.93 2.50 -9.78
N LYS A 51 -3.80 1.48 -9.90
CA LYS A 51 -3.48 0.18 -10.50
C LYS A 51 -3.12 0.36 -11.98
N ILE A 52 -1.85 0.20 -12.33
CA ILE A 52 -1.41 0.17 -13.74
C ILE A 52 -1.01 -1.26 -14.07
N GLN A 53 -1.73 -1.85 -15.02
CA GLN A 53 -1.40 -3.16 -15.54
C GLN A 53 -0.25 -3.01 -16.54
N GLY A 54 0.98 -3.20 -16.05
CA GLY A 54 2.16 -3.57 -16.84
C GLY A 54 2.71 -2.52 -17.80
N GLY A 55 3.91 -2.00 -17.50
CA GLY A 55 4.75 -1.33 -18.48
C GLY A 55 5.88 -0.50 -17.88
N GLU A 56 6.99 -1.17 -17.57
CA GLU A 56 8.36 -0.65 -17.48
C GLU A 56 8.62 0.75 -16.86
N ARG A 57 9.33 0.71 -15.71
CA ARG A 57 10.15 1.77 -15.09
C ARG A 57 9.42 2.86 -14.29
N ALA A 58 8.75 2.45 -13.23
CA ALA A 58 8.68 3.17 -11.95
C ALA A 58 8.52 2.13 -10.82
N PRO A 59 8.85 2.41 -9.54
CA PRO A 59 8.40 1.57 -8.42
C PRO A 59 6.88 1.72 -8.30
N GLU A 60 6.17 1.01 -9.17
CA GLU A 60 4.76 1.15 -9.49
C GLU A 60 3.93 0.26 -8.55
N VAL A 61 3.96 0.67 -7.29
CA VAL A 61 2.88 0.59 -6.30
C VAL A 61 1.62 -0.20 -6.66
N ARG A 62 1.72 -1.53 -6.48
CA ARG A 62 0.62 -2.48 -6.62
C ARG A 62 -0.57 -2.04 -5.77
N CYS A 63 -1.63 -1.58 -6.42
CA CYS A 63 -2.84 -1.20 -5.73
C CYS A 63 -3.53 -2.41 -5.14
N LEU A 64 -3.96 -2.17 -3.93
CA LEU A 64 -4.41 -3.17 -3.01
C LEU A 64 -5.94 -3.19 -3.02
N SER A 65 -6.55 -4.22 -3.61
CA SER A 65 -8.01 -4.40 -3.53
C SER A 65 -8.39 -4.73 -2.10
N SER A 66 -9.35 -4.01 -1.52
CA SER A 66 -9.92 -4.43 -0.24
C SER A 66 -10.77 -5.68 -0.50
N PRO A 67 -10.55 -6.83 0.16
CA PRO A 67 -11.40 -8.01 0.00
C PRO A 67 -12.87 -7.74 0.37
N ALA A 68 -13.16 -6.65 1.07
CA ALA A 68 -14.51 -6.24 1.45
C ALA A 68 -15.37 -5.59 0.34
N GLU A 69 -14.84 -5.31 -0.87
CA GLU A 69 -15.62 -4.64 -1.93
C GLU A 69 -16.36 -5.59 -2.90
N HIS A 70 -16.42 -6.90 -2.62
CA HIS A 70 -17.09 -7.90 -3.45
C HIS A 70 -18.40 -8.48 -2.85
N LEU A 71 -19.07 -7.75 -1.96
CA LEU A 71 -20.39 -8.12 -1.41
C LEU A 71 -21.47 -7.08 -1.72
#